data_AF-A0AAV5ZET0-F1
#
_entry.id   AF-A0AAV5ZET0-F1
#
_cell.length_a   1.000
_cell.length_b   1.000
_cell.length_c   1.000
_cell.angle_alpha   90.00
_cell.angle_beta   90.00
_cell.angle_gamma   90.00
#
_symmetry.space_group_name_H-M   'P 1'
#
loop_
_entity.id
_entity.type
_entity.pdbx_description
1 polymer ?
#
loop_
_entity_poly.entity_id
_entity_poly.type
_entity_poly.pdbx_seq_one_letter_code
_entity_poly.pdbx_strand_id
1 'polypeptide(L)'
;MTTGLMESKTTTMGVATTTNSVRPKRATGEAVAALLAAGIAMLTLAFVNQLTAMSDPFNAWVHGIGKLWMPGAQGIGPYSGKETLSVVAWFVSWAILHAVLRTRELKLSRWLVVFLVMVAVATTFIWPPVYEHFAGH
;
A
#
# COMPACT_ATOMS: atom_id res chain seq x y z
N MET A 1 72.39 35.26 -7.82
CA MET A 1 71.30 34.49 -8.44
C MET A 1 70.85 33.44 -7.45
N THR A 2 69.80 33.75 -6.70
CA THR A 2 69.15 32.90 -5.70
C THR A 2 68.03 32.13 -6.40
N THR A 3 68.30 30.88 -6.77
CA THR A 3 67.31 30.01 -7.41
C THR A 3 66.45 29.38 -6.33
N GLY A 4 65.15 29.71 -6.34
CA GLY A 4 64.17 29.25 -5.37
C GLY A 4 64.00 27.74 -5.38
N LEU A 5 64.09 27.13 -4.20
CA LEU A 5 63.60 25.79 -3.93
C LEU A 5 62.10 25.88 -3.66
N MET A 6 61.30 25.34 -4.57
CA MET A 6 59.86 25.21 -4.40
C MET A 6 59.56 24.22 -3.28
N GLU A 7 58.84 24.68 -2.26
CA GLU A 7 58.17 23.82 -1.27
C GLU A 7 57.24 22.84 -2.00
N SER A 8 57.61 21.55 -1.94
CA SER A 8 56.69 20.45 -2.23
C SER A 8 55.62 20.43 -1.14
N LYS A 9 54.51 21.12 -1.39
CA LYS A 9 53.30 21.06 -0.56
C LYS A 9 52.72 19.65 -0.65
N THR A 10 53.19 18.77 0.24
CA THR A 10 52.64 17.43 0.48
C THR A 10 51.16 17.59 0.81
N THR A 11 50.33 17.45 -0.22
CA THR A 11 48.88 17.39 -0.06
C THR A 11 48.59 16.04 0.55
N THR A 12 48.49 16.02 1.88
CA THR A 12 47.92 14.92 2.64
C THR A 12 46.52 14.67 2.07
N MET A 13 46.40 13.68 1.19
CA MET A 13 45.10 13.13 0.82
C MET A 13 44.52 12.55 2.09
N GLY A 14 43.69 13.33 2.77
CA GLY A 14 42.85 12.86 3.86
C GLY A 14 42.07 11.68 3.33
N VAL A 15 42.41 10.50 3.84
CA VAL A 15 41.63 9.28 3.65
C VAL A 15 40.24 9.62 4.16
N ALA A 16 39.32 9.87 3.23
CA ALA A 16 37.91 9.98 3.55
C ALA A 16 37.48 8.60 4.05
N THR A 17 37.52 8.42 5.37
CA THR A 17 36.95 7.26 6.05
C THR A 17 35.47 7.24 5.70
N THR A 18 35.12 6.48 4.67
CA THR A 18 33.73 6.11 4.40
C THR A 18 33.27 5.30 5.60
N THR A 19 32.68 5.99 6.58
CA THR A 19 31.94 5.37 7.66
C THR A 19 30.80 4.61 7.00
N ASN A 20 31.01 3.32 6.77
CA ASN A 20 29.97 2.36 6.43
C ASN A 20 28.98 2.38 7.60
N SER A 21 27.99 3.28 7.53
CA SER A 21 26.86 3.26 8.44
C SER A 21 26.16 1.92 8.23
N VAL A 22 26.38 0.98 9.15
CA VAL A 22 25.64 -0.27 9.21
C VAL A 22 24.22 0.13 9.63
N ARG A 23 23.42 0.62 8.69
CA ARG A 23 21.99 0.81 8.92
C ARG A 23 21.45 -0.58 9.26
N PRO A 24 20.82 -0.76 10.44
CA PRO A 24 20.24 -2.05 10.78
C PRO A 24 19.29 -2.43 9.66
N LYS A 25 19.55 -3.56 9.02
CA LYS A 25 18.76 -4.08 7.91
C LYS A 25 17.37 -4.39 8.48
N ARG A 26 16.43 -3.45 8.35
CA ARG A 26 15.07 -3.65 8.83
C ARG A 26 14.47 -4.83 8.06
N ALA A 27 13.81 -5.74 8.79
CA ALA A 27 13.16 -6.89 8.19
C ALA A 27 12.17 -6.39 7.13
N THR A 28 12.48 -6.66 5.86
CA THR A 28 11.70 -6.14 4.73
C THR A 28 10.29 -6.74 4.69
N GLY A 29 10.06 -7.84 5.41
CA GLY A 29 8.75 -8.49 5.52
C GLY A 29 7.65 -7.62 6.14
N GLU A 30 7.97 -6.71 7.06
CA GLU A 30 6.97 -5.78 7.62
C GLU A 30 6.40 -4.83 6.55
N ALA A 31 7.29 -4.28 5.72
CA ALA A 31 6.91 -3.42 4.61
C ALA A 31 6.11 -4.18 3.55
N VAL A 32 6.49 -5.42 3.24
CA VAL A 32 5.74 -6.29 2.32
C VAL A 32 4.35 -6.60 2.86
N ALA A 33 4.21 -6.90 4.15
CA ALA A 33 2.92 -7.15 4.77
C ALA A 33 1.98 -5.95 4.67
N ALA A 34 2.47 -4.74 4.99
CA ALA A 34 1.70 -3.51 4.86
C ALA A 34 1.28 -3.23 3.41
N LEU A 35 2.19 -3.45 2.46
CA LEU A 35 1.95 -3.24 1.05
C LEU A 35 0.86 -4.16 0.51
N LEU A 36 0.96 -5.46 0.81
CA LEU A 36 -0.03 -6.45 0.37
C LEU A 36 -1.39 -6.24 1.05
N ALA A 37 -1.42 -5.88 2.33
CA ALA A 37 -2.66 -5.55 3.03
C ALA A 37 -3.38 -4.36 2.38
N ALA A 38 -2.64 -3.32 1.98
CA ALA A 38 -3.21 -2.19 1.23
C ALA A 38 -3.79 -2.65 -0.12
N GLY A 39 -3.11 -3.53 -0.84
CA GLY A 39 -3.62 -4.12 -2.09
C GLY A 39 -4.91 -4.92 -1.89
N ILE A 40 -4.99 -5.71 -0.80
CA ILE A 40 -6.21 -6.46 -0.43
C ILE A 40 -7.37 -5.52 -0.14
N ALA A 41 -7.11 -4.42 0.58
CA ALA A 41 -8.12 -3.40 0.86
C ALA A 41 -8.71 -2.80 -0.42
N MET A 42 -7.84 -2.41 -1.36
CA MET A 42 -8.27 -1.85 -2.65
C MET A 42 -9.10 -2.85 -3.47
N LEU A 43 -8.69 -4.12 -3.54
CA LEU A 43 -9.47 -5.16 -4.21
C LEU A 43 -10.82 -5.39 -3.52
N THR A 44 -10.84 -5.38 -2.18
CA THR A 44 -12.08 -5.52 -1.41
C THR A 44 -13.03 -4.38 -1.72
N LEU A 45 -12.54 -3.14 -1.76
CA LEU A 45 -13.35 -1.98 -2.10
C LEU A 45 -13.92 -2.08 -3.52
N ALA A 46 -13.10 -2.44 -4.50
CA ALA A 46 -13.52 -2.62 -5.88
C ALA A 46 -14.59 -3.72 -6.01
N PHE A 47 -14.39 -4.85 -5.33
CA PHE A 47 -15.32 -5.97 -5.34
C PHE A 47 -16.65 -5.64 -4.66
N VAL A 48 -16.61 -5.05 -3.47
CA VAL A 48 -17.81 -4.58 -2.75
C VAL A 48 -18.55 -3.55 -3.60
N ASN A 49 -17.84 -2.65 -4.28
CA ASN A 49 -18.45 -1.69 -5.18
C ASN A 49 -19.29 -2.39 -6.27
N GLN A 50 -18.73 -3.40 -6.93
CA GLN A 50 -19.46 -4.16 -7.95
C GLN A 50 -20.68 -4.88 -7.36
N LEU A 51 -20.53 -5.53 -6.21
CA LEU A 51 -21.64 -6.24 -5.56
C LEU A 51 -22.78 -5.30 -5.16
N THR A 52 -22.46 -4.11 -4.66
CA THR A 52 -23.49 -3.11 -4.32
C THR A 52 -24.21 -2.52 -5.52
N ALA A 53 -23.60 -2.59 -6.72
CA ALA A 53 -24.24 -2.18 -7.96
C ALA A 53 -25.16 -3.27 -8.52
N MET A 54 -24.80 -4.54 -8.33
CA MET A 54 -25.57 -5.68 -8.80
C MET A 54 -26.78 -6.02 -7.89
N SER A 55 -26.76 -5.61 -6.62
CA SER A 55 -27.72 -6.05 -5.62
C SER A 55 -28.12 -4.94 -4.64
N ASP A 56 -29.36 -4.47 -4.78
CA ASP A 56 -30.01 -3.53 -3.85
C ASP A 56 -30.03 -4.00 -2.38
N PRO A 57 -30.38 -5.28 -2.05
CA PRO A 57 -30.38 -5.71 -0.65
C PRO A 57 -28.98 -5.73 -0.06
N PHE A 58 -27.96 -6.08 -0.84
CA PHE A 58 -26.56 -6.01 -0.39
C PHE A 58 -26.14 -4.55 -0.16
N ASN A 59 -26.51 -3.65 -1.07
CA ASN A 59 -26.27 -2.22 -0.94
C ASN A 59 -26.86 -1.64 0.36
N ALA A 60 -28.12 -1.96 0.66
CA ALA A 60 -28.78 -1.54 1.89
C ALA A 60 -28.07 -2.08 3.16
N TRP A 61 -27.64 -3.34 3.14
CA TRP A 61 -26.90 -3.94 4.24
C TRP A 61 -25.55 -3.24 4.46
N VAL A 62 -24.77 -3.03 3.40
CA VAL A 62 -23.50 -2.30 3.45
C VAL A 62 -23.71 -0.88 4.01
N HIS A 63 -24.73 -0.17 3.54
CA HIS A 63 -25.06 1.15 4.08
C HIS A 63 -25.40 1.12 5.58
N GLY A 64 -26.07 0.07 6.04
CA GLY A 64 -26.35 -0.16 7.46
C GLY A 64 -25.08 -0.27 8.31
N ILE A 65 -24.03 -0.92 7.79
CA ILE A 65 -22.73 -1.02 8.48
C ILE A 65 -22.11 0.37 8.66
N GLY A 66 -22.14 1.21 7.63
CA GLY A 66 -21.63 2.58 7.72
C GLY A 66 -22.38 3.41 8.76
N LYS A 67 -23.71 3.28 8.81
CA LYS A 67 -24.56 3.97 9.79
C LYS A 67 -24.29 3.59 11.24
N LEU A 68 -23.80 2.37 11.49
CA LEU A 68 -23.63 1.86 12.85
C LEU A 68 -22.62 2.67 13.66
N TRP A 69 -21.59 3.22 13.01
CA TRP A 69 -20.46 3.85 13.71
C TRP A 69 -20.02 5.19 13.14
N MET A 70 -20.38 5.55 11.91
CA MET A 70 -19.94 6.78 11.26
C MET A 70 -20.98 7.90 11.42
N PRO A 71 -20.70 8.96 12.21
CA PRO A 71 -21.59 10.11 12.30
C PRO A 71 -21.66 10.81 10.94
N GLY A 72 -22.88 11.03 10.42
CA GLY A 72 -23.08 11.64 9.10
C GLY A 72 -23.11 10.66 7.93
N ALA A 73 -23.15 9.34 8.17
CA ALA A 73 -23.23 8.32 7.13
C ALA A 73 -24.38 8.53 6.12
N GLN A 74 -25.48 9.17 6.52
CA GLN A 74 -26.59 9.53 5.61
C GLN A 74 -26.14 10.46 4.47
N GLY A 75 -25.19 11.38 4.72
CA GLY A 75 -24.74 12.34 3.71
C GLY A 75 -23.81 11.74 2.64
N ILE A 76 -23.20 10.59 2.93
CA ILE A 76 -22.24 9.90 2.06
C ILE A 76 -22.87 8.65 1.42
N GLY A 77 -24.08 8.27 1.86
CA GLY A 77 -24.81 7.13 1.36
C GLY A 77 -24.11 5.79 1.62
N PRO A 78 -24.37 4.76 0.80
CA PRO A 78 -23.80 3.42 0.95
C PRO A 78 -22.28 3.36 0.93
N TYR A 79 -21.62 4.41 0.41
CA TYR A 79 -20.17 4.53 0.35
C TYR A 79 -19.52 4.43 1.74
N SER A 80 -20.16 4.98 2.78
CA SER A 80 -19.72 4.86 4.18
C SER A 80 -19.49 3.40 4.61
N GLY A 81 -20.37 2.49 4.17
CA GLY A 81 -20.24 1.06 4.44
C GLY A 81 -19.13 0.40 3.64
N LYS A 82 -18.97 0.78 2.36
CA LYS A 82 -17.92 0.24 1.47
C LYS A 82 -16.53 0.53 2.05
N GLU A 83 -16.30 1.76 2.49
CA GLU A 83 -15.05 2.17 3.13
C GLU A 83 -14.82 1.45 4.45
N THR A 84 -15.87 1.26 5.25
CA THR A 84 -15.77 0.48 6.50
C THR A 84 -15.27 -0.94 6.23
N LEU A 85 -15.87 -1.63 5.24
CA LEU A 85 -15.47 -2.99 4.86
C LEU A 85 -14.03 -3.02 4.32
N SER A 86 -13.63 -2.02 3.54
CA SER A 86 -12.25 -1.86 3.04
C SER A 86 -11.24 -1.72 4.19
N VAL A 87 -11.52 -0.87 5.17
CA VAL A 87 -10.66 -0.67 6.36
C VAL A 87 -10.58 -1.93 7.21
N VAL A 88 -11.70 -2.63 7.41
CA VAL A 88 -11.71 -3.90 8.15
C VAL A 88 -10.87 -4.95 7.42
N ALA A 89 -11.03 -5.09 6.10
CA ALA A 89 -10.26 -6.03 5.30
C ALA A 89 -8.75 -5.69 5.31
N TRP A 90 -8.41 -4.41 5.21
CA TRP A 90 -7.04 -3.93 5.39
C TRP A 90 -6.47 -4.34 6.74
N PHE A 91 -7.19 -4.07 7.84
CA PHE A 91 -6.70 -4.31 9.19
C PHE A 91 -6.53 -5.81 9.48
N VAL A 92 -7.53 -6.62 9.12
CA VAL A 92 -7.48 -8.07 9.29
C VAL A 92 -6.37 -8.68 8.46
N SER A 93 -6.25 -8.29 7.19
CA SER A 93 -5.17 -8.80 6.33
C SER A 93 -3.80 -8.35 6.82
N TRP A 94 -3.64 -7.08 7.22
CA TRP A 94 -2.40 -6.57 7.80
C TRP A 94 -2.01 -7.36 9.05
N ALA A 95 -2.93 -7.60 9.98
CA ALA A 95 -2.64 -8.34 11.21
C ALA A 95 -2.12 -9.75 10.91
N ILE A 96 -2.77 -10.46 9.98
CA ILE A 96 -2.38 -11.81 9.55
C ILE A 96 -1.02 -11.77 8.84
N LEU A 97 -0.88 -10.93 7.81
CA LEU A 97 0.36 -10.87 7.04
C LEU A 97 1.53 -10.37 7.87
N HIS A 98 1.33 -9.39 8.74
CA HIS A 98 2.37 -8.89 9.63
C HIS A 98 2.84 -10.00 10.57
N ALA A 99 1.92 -10.74 11.20
CA ALA A 99 2.28 -11.85 12.07
C ALA A 99 3.14 -12.92 11.35
N VAL A 100 2.80 -13.24 10.09
CA VAL A 100 3.48 -14.28 9.30
C VAL A 100 4.80 -13.78 8.68
N LEU A 101 4.86 -12.54 8.20
CA LEU A 101 5.98 -12.02 7.41
C LEU A 101 6.97 -11.17 8.23
N ARG A 102 6.65 -10.70 9.43
CA ARG A 102 7.51 -9.77 10.19
C ARG A 102 8.93 -10.27 10.43
N THR A 103 9.14 -11.58 10.52
CA THR A 103 10.48 -12.18 10.74
C THR A 103 11.18 -12.59 9.44
N ARG A 104 10.55 -12.38 8.27
CA ARG A 104 11.05 -12.83 6.97
C ARG A 104 11.80 -11.71 6.25
N GLU A 105 12.95 -12.04 5.67
CA GLU A 105 13.63 -11.19 4.70
C GLU A 105 13.09 -11.46 3.30
N LEU A 106 12.22 -10.58 2.81
CA LEU A 106 11.62 -10.67 1.49
C LEU A 106 12.18 -9.60 0.56
N LYS A 107 12.36 -9.93 -0.72
CA LYS A 107 12.75 -8.95 -1.74
C LYS A 107 11.58 -8.02 -2.04
N LEU A 108 11.61 -6.79 -1.52
CA LEU A 108 10.52 -5.81 -1.69
C LEU A 108 10.14 -5.61 -3.16
N SER A 109 11.12 -5.54 -4.06
CA SER A 109 10.89 -5.31 -5.50
C SER A 109 9.94 -6.34 -6.12
N ARG A 110 10.03 -7.61 -5.73
CA ARG A 110 9.14 -8.66 -6.25
C ARG A 110 7.69 -8.44 -5.77
N TRP A 111 7.53 -8.14 -4.49
CA TRP A 111 6.21 -7.94 -3.90
C TRP A 111 5.57 -6.61 -4.27
N LEU A 112 6.39 -5.62 -4.61
CA LEU A 112 5.92 -4.37 -5.20
C LEU A 112 5.24 -4.62 -6.55
N VAL A 113 5.79 -5.50 -7.38
CA VAL A 113 5.12 -5.88 -8.64
C VAL A 113 3.78 -6.54 -8.36
N VAL A 114 3.70 -7.46 -7.38
CA VAL A 114 2.43 -8.09 -6.98
C VAL A 114 1.41 -7.03 -6.54
N PHE A 115 1.83 -6.10 -5.69
CA PHE A 115 0.97 -4.99 -5.25
C PHE A 115 0.49 -4.14 -6.43
N LEU A 116 1.38 -3.76 -7.35
CA LEU A 116 1.02 -2.97 -8.54
C LEU A 116 0.01 -3.71 -9.43
N VAL A 117 0.14 -5.04 -9.56
CA VAL A 117 -0.86 -5.86 -10.25
C VAL A 117 -2.20 -5.82 -9.52
N MET A 118 -2.22 -5.94 -8.20
CA MET A 118 -3.46 -5.84 -7.41
C MET A 118 -4.13 -4.46 -7.57
N VAL A 119 -3.34 -3.38 -7.56
CA VAL A 119 -3.83 -2.02 -7.82
C VAL A 119 -4.41 -1.93 -9.22
N ALA A 120 -3.68 -2.39 -10.25
CA ALA A 120 -4.15 -2.35 -11.64
C ALA A 120 -5.47 -3.11 -11.81
N VAL A 121 -5.60 -4.28 -11.18
CA VAL A 121 -6.84 -5.06 -11.16
C VAL A 121 -7.96 -4.27 -10.45
N ALA A 122 -7.73 -3.77 -9.24
CA ALA A 122 -8.72 -2.99 -8.50
C ALA A 122 -9.21 -1.77 -9.29
N THR A 123 -8.29 -1.01 -9.89
CA THR A 123 -8.62 0.14 -10.74
C THR A 123 -9.42 -0.27 -11.96
N THR A 124 -9.06 -1.38 -12.60
CA THR A 124 -9.80 -1.92 -13.76
C THR A 124 -11.25 -2.24 -13.39
N PHE A 125 -11.50 -2.84 -12.23
CA PHE A 125 -12.86 -3.13 -11.75
C PHE A 125 -13.71 -1.89 -11.45
N ILE A 126 -13.07 -0.77 -11.08
CA ILE A 126 -13.77 0.50 -10.84
C ILE A 126 -14.00 1.28 -12.14
N TRP A 127 -13.27 0.93 -13.21
CA TRP A 127 -13.34 1.67 -14.47
C TRP A 127 -14.73 1.55 -15.10
N PRO A 128 -15.39 2.66 -15.49
CA PRO A 128 -16.80 2.65 -15.91
C PRO A 128 -17.12 1.61 -17.00
N PRO A 129 -16.31 1.45 -18.07
CA PRO A 129 -16.60 0.47 -19.11
C PRO A 129 -16.63 -0.99 -18.61
N VAL A 130 -15.82 -1.32 -17.60
CA VAL A 130 -15.77 -2.65 -17.01
C VAL A 130 -16.91 -2.83 -16.01
N TYR A 131 -17.13 -1.80 -15.18
CA TYR A 131 -18.22 -1.74 -14.23
C TYR A 131 -19.59 -1.91 -14.90
N GLU A 132 -19.84 -1.21 -16.02
CA GLU A 132 -21.06 -1.27 -16.84
C GLU A 132 -21.25 -2.67 -17.42
N HIS A 133 -20.19 -3.27 -17.97
CA HIS A 133 -20.23 -4.63 -18.53
C HIS A 133 -20.70 -5.67 -17.50
N PHE A 134 -20.24 -5.57 -16.25
CA PHE A 134 -20.65 -6.47 -15.18
C PHE A 134 -21.97 -6.07 -14.51
N ALA A 135 -22.35 -4.80 -14.53
CA ALA A 135 -23.62 -4.31 -13.99
C ALA A 135 -24.81 -4.59 -14.94
N GLY A 136 -24.56 -4.91 -16.21
CA GLY A 136 -25.58 -5.31 -17.18
C GLY A 136 -26.36 -4.13 -17.76
N HIS A 137 -25.70 -2.98 -17.98
CA HIS A 137 -26.26 -1.79 -18.62
C HIS A 137 -25.37 -1.38 -19.79
#